data_AF-A0AAE2JCB1-F1
#
_entry.id   AF-A0AAE2JCB1-F1
#
_cell.length_a   1.000
_cell.length_b   1.000
_cell.length_c   1.000
_cell.angle_alpha   90.00
_cell.angle_beta   90.00
_cell.angle_gamma   90.00
#
_symmetry.space_group_name_H-M   'P 1'
#
loop_
_entity.id
_entity.type
_entity.pdbx_description
1 polymer ?
#
loop_
_entity_poly.entity_id
_entity_poly.type
_entity_poly.pdbx_seq_one_letter_code
_entity_poly.pdbx_strand_id
1 'polypeptide(L)'
;MNLKKEINDNSIKIMVIAFITSLLVYFQNLTNFSISIDTEYAFFSWPNEGILWWISLGRWGSAIIDYIFRVNAYTPGFTTLVMLALNVITAFLLAVNTFKLLSTRIMFAIIFVSFPQFAYQAEFAQQSDTVALGQLLACISGLILYSSIFGKDKINIKLLFIGVLVLAFSLGIYQSLISFPVIVFLMQFIAKCNEECKKRIIKCFSIFSLAIILATSIYYIMVFLSHAIFNVTTPAYLKGTFHWLKEPVYETLQRVSEVVISTLTGDYYFGASIIPFMVAPVVFLSYSQVINHDKNIIKLISILTLAISPFFVVIGLGGIQGPRVLLGLSVTFAFLFAFAIEKLKTCSKVKSTLSTLICTIVVYYSASTVNMLFYSDSMAREIDSNITNRILSQLQSKYGNFNPSTDVVSFIGAYPTYNPWKKNNSDTFGESMFSFSGGDPRRITKYAAMISGFSLNLHIASNDEKEELKLIPSWPDANSITVMNGIYFIKLGD
;
A
#
# COMPACT_ATOMS: atom_id res chain seq x y z
N MET A 1 10.60 -25.05 -12.83
CA MET A 1 10.69 -23.63 -13.25
C MET A 1 11.64 -23.57 -14.44
N ASN A 2 11.14 -23.35 -15.66
CA ASN A 2 11.93 -23.46 -16.89
C ASN A 2 12.25 -22.05 -17.43
N LEU A 3 13.07 -21.29 -16.70
CA LEU A 3 13.42 -19.89 -17.00
C LEU A 3 14.23 -19.71 -18.29
N LYS A 4 14.87 -20.77 -18.79
CA LYS A 4 15.85 -20.68 -19.90
C LYS A 4 15.27 -20.58 -21.32
N LYS A 5 13.94 -20.66 -21.52
CA LYS A 5 13.35 -20.75 -22.87
C LYS A 5 12.36 -19.63 -23.25
N GLU A 6 12.13 -18.64 -22.38
CA GLU A 6 11.09 -17.61 -22.59
C GLU A 6 11.59 -16.16 -22.48
N ILE A 7 12.90 -15.89 -22.41
CA ILE A 7 13.38 -14.52 -22.73
C ILE A 7 13.41 -14.41 -24.25
N ASN A 8 12.24 -14.15 -24.84
CA ASN A 8 12.06 -13.79 -26.24
C ASN A 8 11.63 -12.31 -26.35
N ASP A 9 11.49 -11.80 -27.56
CA ASP A 9 11.01 -10.44 -27.84
C ASP A 9 9.66 -10.12 -27.16
N ASN A 10 8.80 -11.14 -26.97
CA ASN A 10 7.52 -10.97 -26.30
C ASN A 10 7.65 -10.67 -24.80
N SER A 11 8.67 -11.23 -24.14
CA SER A 11 8.93 -10.95 -22.72
C SER A 11 9.41 -9.53 -22.50
N ILE A 12 10.34 -9.05 -23.34
CA ILE A 12 10.79 -7.65 -23.33
C ILE A 12 9.60 -6.73 -23.61
N LYS A 13 8.77 -7.07 -24.60
CA LYS A 13 7.58 -6.29 -24.95
C LYS A 13 6.59 -6.13 -23.78
N ILE A 14 6.33 -7.19 -23.02
CA ILE A 14 5.43 -7.12 -21.84
C ILE A 14 6.01 -6.14 -20.80
N MET A 15 7.30 -6.29 -20.47
CA MET A 15 7.95 -5.46 -19.45
C MET A 15 8.00 -3.99 -19.87
N VAL A 16 8.38 -3.69 -21.12
CA VAL A 16 8.47 -2.32 -21.64
C VAL A 16 7.11 -1.63 -21.65
N ILE A 17 6.08 -2.31 -22.14
CA ILE A 17 4.72 -1.74 -22.16
C ILE A 17 4.23 -1.49 -20.74
N ALA A 18 4.37 -2.46 -19.83
CA ALA A 18 3.97 -2.28 -18.44
C ALA A 18 4.74 -1.14 -17.76
N PHE A 19 6.04 -1.01 -18.01
CA PHE A 19 6.85 0.06 -17.45
C PHE A 19 6.40 1.43 -17.97
N ILE A 20 6.24 1.61 -19.29
CA ILE A 20 5.74 2.86 -19.86
C ILE A 20 4.34 3.21 -19.30
N THR A 21 3.44 2.23 -19.22
CA THR A 21 2.12 2.44 -18.60
C THR A 21 2.25 2.92 -17.16
N SER A 22 3.12 2.29 -16.37
CA SER A 22 3.34 2.66 -14.97
C SER A 22 3.88 4.10 -14.84
N LEU A 23 4.82 4.51 -15.71
CA LEU A 23 5.33 5.88 -15.73
C LEU A 23 4.24 6.91 -16.07
N LEU A 24 3.34 6.58 -17.02
CA LEU A 24 2.25 7.46 -17.41
C LEU A 24 1.23 7.65 -16.29
N VAL A 25 0.86 6.57 -15.58
CA VAL A 25 -0.14 6.62 -14.51
C VAL A 25 0.40 7.36 -13.28
N TYR A 26 1.68 7.17 -12.95
CA TYR A 26 2.33 7.74 -11.78
C TYR A 26 3.16 9.00 -12.10
N PHE A 27 2.91 9.64 -13.25
CA PHE A 27 3.69 10.78 -13.74
C PHE A 27 3.77 11.93 -12.73
N GLN A 28 2.64 12.32 -12.12
CA GLN A 28 2.61 13.39 -11.11
C GLN A 28 3.55 13.09 -9.94
N ASN A 29 3.50 11.88 -9.38
CA ASN A 29 4.35 11.49 -8.25
C ASN A 29 5.84 11.44 -8.61
N LEU A 30 6.16 11.04 -9.84
CA LEU A 30 7.56 10.96 -10.30
C LEU A 30 8.18 12.33 -10.59
N THR A 31 7.37 13.31 -10.97
CA THR A 31 7.85 14.61 -11.49
C THR A 31 7.62 15.78 -10.55
N ASN A 32 6.70 15.64 -9.58
CA ASN A 32 6.41 16.69 -8.61
C ASN A 32 6.78 16.21 -7.22
N PHE A 33 7.62 16.99 -6.56
CA PHE A 33 7.90 16.77 -5.16
C PHE A 33 6.62 16.99 -4.35
N SER A 34 6.28 16.06 -3.47
CA SER A 34 5.25 16.22 -2.43
C SER A 34 5.85 15.84 -1.07
N ILE A 35 5.15 16.16 0.01
CA ILE A 35 5.50 15.66 1.34
C ILE A 35 4.20 15.07 1.88
N SER A 36 4.11 13.75 1.88
CA SER A 36 2.98 13.04 2.44
C SER A 36 3.10 12.95 3.96
N ILE A 37 1.98 12.63 4.59
CA ILE A 37 1.91 12.36 6.02
C ILE A 37 2.92 11.26 6.42
N ASP A 38 3.60 11.47 7.55
CA ASP A 38 4.65 10.63 8.14
C ASP A 38 6.02 10.72 7.46
N THR A 39 6.13 11.32 6.27
CA THR A 39 7.42 11.56 5.59
C THR A 39 8.28 12.56 6.39
N GLU A 40 7.67 13.51 7.09
CA GLU A 40 8.36 14.46 7.96
C GLU A 40 9.05 13.76 9.13
N TYR A 41 8.46 12.67 9.65
CA TYR A 41 9.12 11.87 10.68
C TYR A 41 10.31 11.09 10.11
N ALA A 42 10.12 10.48 8.94
CA ALA A 42 11.13 9.67 8.27
C ALA A 42 12.40 10.48 7.95
N PHE A 43 12.27 11.73 7.54
CA PHE A 43 13.40 12.61 7.20
C PHE A 43 14.37 12.83 8.36
N PHE A 44 13.86 13.06 9.58
CA PHE A 44 14.69 13.36 10.76
C PHE A 44 15.12 12.14 11.57
N SER A 45 14.52 10.97 11.34
CA SER A 45 14.75 9.77 12.17
C SER A 45 15.86 8.84 11.61
N TRP A 46 16.47 9.20 10.48
CA TRP A 46 17.48 8.37 9.82
C TRP A 46 18.90 8.63 10.35
N PRO A 47 19.78 7.61 10.48
CA PRO A 47 19.57 6.19 10.15
C PRO A 47 19.08 5.31 11.32
N ASN A 48 19.43 5.63 12.57
CA ASN A 48 19.31 4.66 13.68
C ASN A 48 17.90 4.58 14.27
N GLU A 49 17.19 5.72 14.41
CA GLU A 49 15.83 5.72 14.97
C GLU A 49 14.83 5.06 14.00
N GLY A 50 15.04 5.21 12.69
CA GLY A 50 14.24 4.56 11.65
C GLY A 50 14.31 3.03 11.70
N ILE A 51 15.50 2.45 11.94
CA ILE A 51 15.65 0.99 12.06
C ILE A 51 14.89 0.46 13.29
N LEU A 52 15.04 1.12 14.44
CA LEU A 52 14.33 0.74 15.66
C LEU A 52 12.82 0.90 15.51
N TRP A 53 12.38 1.93 14.78
CA TRP A 53 10.97 2.11 14.43
C TRP A 53 10.44 0.91 13.65
N TRP A 54 11.12 0.46 12.58
CA TRP A 54 10.70 -0.72 11.82
C TRP A 54 10.61 -1.99 12.68
N ILE A 55 11.61 -2.21 13.53
CA ILE A 55 11.61 -3.36 14.45
C ILE A 55 10.43 -3.27 15.41
N SER A 56 10.12 -2.08 15.94
CA SER A 56 8.95 -1.88 16.82
C SER A 56 7.62 -2.22 16.13
N LEU A 57 7.53 -2.02 14.81
CA LEU A 57 6.37 -2.39 13.98
C LEU A 57 6.30 -3.89 13.64
N GLY A 58 7.30 -4.68 14.05
CA GLY A 58 7.46 -6.08 13.67
C GLY A 58 8.03 -6.29 12.27
N ARG A 59 8.56 -5.22 11.65
CA ARG A 59 9.04 -5.23 10.26
C ARG A 59 10.56 -5.42 10.17
N TRP A 60 11.02 -6.53 10.74
CA TRP A 60 12.44 -6.87 10.78
C TRP A 60 13.07 -7.04 9.39
N GLY A 61 12.29 -7.43 8.37
CA GLY A 61 12.73 -7.52 6.98
C GLY A 61 13.01 -6.13 6.39
N SER A 62 12.13 -5.16 6.63
CA SER A 62 12.38 -3.75 6.26
C SER A 62 13.61 -3.19 6.96
N ALA A 63 13.76 -3.48 8.26
CA ALA A 63 14.94 -3.06 9.03
C ALA A 63 16.26 -3.61 8.44
N ILE A 64 16.28 -4.86 7.98
CA ILE A 64 17.46 -5.45 7.31
C ILE A 64 17.75 -4.76 5.98
N ILE A 65 16.72 -4.50 5.17
CA ILE A 65 16.86 -3.83 3.87
C ILE A 65 17.43 -2.43 4.07
N ASP A 66 16.84 -1.65 4.98
CA ASP A 66 17.29 -0.30 5.29
C ASP A 66 18.73 -0.28 5.82
N TYR A 67 19.09 -1.26 6.66
CA TYR A 67 20.46 -1.39 7.15
C TYR A 67 21.47 -1.67 6.04
N ILE A 68 21.14 -2.57 5.09
CA ILE A 68 22.04 -2.99 4.01
C ILE A 68 22.18 -1.90 2.96
N PHE A 69 21.06 -1.40 2.44
CA PHE A 69 21.09 -0.49 1.30
C PHE A 69 21.25 0.97 1.71
N ARG A 70 21.06 1.30 3.00
CA ARG A 70 21.09 2.67 3.51
C ARG A 70 20.28 3.63 2.66
N VAL A 71 19.20 3.12 2.07
CA VAL A 71 18.27 3.94 1.29
C VAL A 71 17.65 4.87 2.32
N ASN A 72 17.94 6.17 2.18
CA ASN A 72 17.30 7.17 3.02
C ASN A 72 15.79 7.01 2.80
N ALA A 73 15.02 7.12 3.89
CA ALA A 73 13.59 6.89 3.92
C ALA A 73 12.79 7.84 3.01
N TYR A 74 13.43 8.76 2.28
CA TYR A 74 12.79 9.47 1.21
C TYR A 74 13.80 10.03 0.21
N THR A 75 13.83 9.48 -1.01
CA THR A 75 14.44 10.15 -2.17
C THR A 75 13.34 10.43 -3.17
N PRO A 76 12.94 11.70 -3.37
CA PRO A 76 11.82 12.08 -4.23
C PRO A 76 11.90 11.43 -5.61
N GLY A 77 10.80 10.80 -6.03
CA GLY A 77 10.70 10.08 -7.31
C GLY A 77 11.46 8.76 -7.40
N PHE A 78 12.62 8.60 -6.73
CA PHE A 78 13.43 7.38 -6.81
C PHE A 78 12.76 6.17 -6.15
N THR A 79 12.23 6.32 -4.93
CA THR A 79 11.53 5.22 -4.23
C THR A 79 10.32 4.75 -5.03
N THR A 80 9.55 5.70 -5.56
CA THR A 80 8.44 5.41 -6.49
C THR A 80 8.93 4.69 -7.75
N LEU A 81 10.01 5.14 -8.39
CA LEU A 81 10.55 4.50 -9.58
C LEU A 81 10.94 3.03 -9.33
N VAL A 82 11.60 2.76 -8.19
CA VAL A 82 11.95 1.40 -7.78
C VAL A 82 10.70 0.56 -7.49
N MET A 83 9.70 1.13 -6.80
CA MET A 83 8.40 0.49 -6.58
C MET A 83 7.74 0.07 -7.92
N LEU A 84 7.70 0.98 -8.91
CA LEU A 84 7.13 0.69 -10.22
C LEU A 84 7.90 -0.41 -10.96
N ALA A 85 9.24 -0.37 -10.93
CA ALA A 85 10.08 -1.39 -11.55
C ALA A 85 9.84 -2.80 -10.93
N LEU A 86 9.79 -2.88 -9.60
CA LEU A 86 9.50 -4.13 -8.88
C LEU A 86 8.08 -4.66 -9.17
N ASN A 87 7.10 -3.77 -9.28
CA ASN A 87 5.75 -4.13 -9.68
C ASN A 87 5.68 -4.61 -11.14
N VAL A 88 6.43 -4.02 -12.07
CA VAL A 88 6.54 -4.51 -13.46
C VAL A 88 7.11 -5.93 -13.49
N ILE A 89 8.15 -6.22 -12.70
CA ILE A 89 8.72 -7.58 -12.60
C ILE A 89 7.68 -8.55 -12.04
N THR A 90 6.93 -8.16 -11.00
CA THR A 90 5.85 -8.96 -10.43
C THR A 90 4.76 -9.25 -11.48
N ALA A 91 4.33 -8.22 -12.20
CA ALA A 91 3.32 -8.31 -13.26
C ALA A 91 3.77 -9.28 -14.36
N PHE A 92 5.02 -9.15 -14.80
CA PHE A 92 5.63 -10.00 -15.80
C PHE A 92 5.65 -11.46 -15.36
N LEU A 93 6.16 -11.75 -14.16
CA LEU A 93 6.24 -13.12 -13.63
C LEU A 93 4.86 -13.79 -13.56
N LEU A 94 3.84 -13.07 -13.09
CA LEU A 94 2.48 -13.58 -13.04
C LEU A 94 1.88 -13.76 -14.43
N ALA A 95 2.09 -12.80 -15.34
CA ALA A 95 1.57 -12.86 -16.69
C ALA A 95 2.08 -14.10 -17.45
N VAL A 96 3.41 -14.28 -17.52
CA VAL A 96 4.02 -15.37 -18.30
C VAL A 96 3.73 -16.74 -17.71
N ASN A 97 3.65 -16.85 -16.38
CA ASN A 97 3.35 -18.11 -15.74
C ASN A 97 1.86 -18.47 -15.81
N THR A 98 0.94 -17.52 -16.00
CA THR A 98 -0.51 -17.78 -15.89
C THR A 98 -1.20 -17.92 -17.25
N PHE A 99 -0.89 -17.03 -18.19
CA PHE A 99 -1.66 -16.86 -19.42
C PHE A 99 -0.92 -17.43 -20.63
N LYS A 100 -1.68 -17.88 -21.63
CA LYS A 100 -1.11 -18.43 -22.88
C LYS A 100 -1.00 -17.39 -23.98
N LEU A 101 -1.97 -16.49 -24.09
CA LEU A 101 -2.02 -15.51 -25.18
C LEU A 101 -1.19 -14.27 -24.83
N LEU A 102 -0.44 -13.76 -25.81
CA LEU A 102 0.34 -12.53 -25.62
C LEU A 102 -0.55 -11.34 -25.23
N SER A 103 -1.73 -11.21 -25.84
CA SER A 103 -2.66 -10.11 -25.55
C SER A 103 -3.15 -10.14 -24.10
N THR A 104 -3.43 -11.33 -23.54
CA THR A 104 -3.88 -11.45 -22.14
C THR A 104 -2.72 -11.28 -21.15
N ARG A 105 -1.50 -11.68 -21.52
CA ARG A 105 -0.27 -11.37 -20.76
C ARG A 105 -0.04 -9.86 -20.66
N ILE A 106 -0.08 -9.15 -21.79
CA ILE A 106 0.08 -7.69 -21.84
C ILE A 106 -1.05 -7.01 -21.07
N MET A 107 -2.29 -7.44 -21.27
CA MET A 107 -3.47 -6.91 -20.59
C MET A 107 -3.35 -7.04 -19.07
N PHE A 108 -3.00 -8.22 -18.58
CA PHE A 108 -2.78 -8.45 -17.15
C PHE A 108 -1.70 -7.49 -16.61
N ALA A 109 -0.57 -7.39 -17.32
CA ALA A 109 0.54 -6.55 -16.87
C ALA A 109 0.16 -5.06 -16.80
N ILE A 110 -0.51 -4.55 -17.84
CA ILE A 110 -1.03 -3.17 -17.89
C ILE A 110 -1.98 -2.91 -16.72
N ILE A 111 -3.02 -3.73 -16.57
CA ILE A 111 -4.07 -3.50 -15.56
C ILE A 111 -3.47 -3.56 -14.15
N PHE A 112 -2.56 -4.51 -13.90
CA PHE A 112 -1.91 -4.66 -12.60
C PHE A 112 -1.12 -3.41 -12.24
N VAL A 113 -0.18 -2.97 -13.10
CA VAL A 113 0.71 -1.84 -12.77
C VAL A 113 0.00 -0.49 -12.80
N SER A 114 -1.09 -0.35 -13.55
CA SER A 114 -1.86 0.89 -13.58
C SER A 114 -2.83 1.02 -12.40
N PHE A 115 -3.10 -0.04 -11.63
CA PHE A 115 -4.22 -0.03 -10.68
C PHE A 115 -4.04 1.04 -9.58
N PRO A 116 -5.07 1.85 -9.24
CA PRO A 116 -4.95 2.98 -8.30
C PRO A 116 -4.49 2.59 -6.89
N GLN A 117 -4.66 1.33 -6.49
CA GLN A 117 -4.27 0.82 -5.18
C GLN A 117 -2.78 1.06 -4.84
N PHE A 118 -1.89 1.11 -5.83
CA PHE A 118 -0.47 1.38 -5.55
C PHE A 118 -0.20 2.84 -5.22
N ALA A 119 -1.09 3.79 -5.56
CA ALA A 119 -0.97 5.18 -5.11
C ALA A 119 -0.99 5.24 -3.57
N TYR A 120 -1.92 4.53 -2.93
CA TYR A 120 -2.00 4.44 -1.46
C TYR A 120 -0.79 3.79 -0.79
N GLN A 121 0.04 3.06 -1.52
CA GLN A 121 1.34 2.59 -1.01
C GLN A 121 2.46 3.57 -1.30
N ALA A 122 2.46 4.16 -2.49
CA ALA A 122 3.41 5.19 -2.87
C ALA A 122 3.31 6.45 -2.01
N GLU A 123 2.13 6.73 -1.43
CA GLU A 123 1.91 7.77 -0.43
C GLU A 123 2.83 7.61 0.79
N PHE A 124 3.15 6.38 1.17
CA PHE A 124 4.13 6.10 2.21
C PHE A 124 5.49 5.89 1.55
N ALA A 125 6.04 6.97 1.01
CA ALA A 125 7.26 6.96 0.20
C ALA A 125 8.43 6.26 0.91
N GLN A 126 8.47 6.32 2.25
CA GLN A 126 9.45 5.66 3.12
C GLN A 126 9.46 4.14 3.12
N GLN A 127 8.46 3.51 2.54
CA GLN A 127 8.36 2.05 2.48
C GLN A 127 7.83 1.55 1.12
N SER A 128 7.52 2.44 0.19
CA SER A 128 6.84 2.07 -1.06
C SER A 128 7.64 1.05 -1.88
N ASP A 129 8.95 1.24 -2.01
CA ASP A 129 9.89 0.35 -2.67
C ASP A 129 10.09 -0.97 -1.90
N THR A 130 10.28 -0.91 -0.59
CA THR A 130 10.46 -2.09 0.26
C THR A 130 9.22 -2.96 0.26
N VAL A 131 8.01 -2.37 0.35
CA VAL A 131 6.74 -3.09 0.23
C VAL A 131 6.57 -3.72 -1.15
N ALA A 132 6.97 -3.05 -2.23
CA ALA A 132 6.94 -3.65 -3.57
C ALA A 132 7.92 -4.83 -3.71
N LEU A 133 9.09 -4.76 -3.06
CA LEU A 133 10.00 -5.91 -2.95
C LEU A 133 9.35 -7.05 -2.17
N GLY A 134 8.72 -6.75 -1.03
CA GLY A 134 7.93 -7.72 -0.28
C GLY A 134 6.85 -8.38 -1.13
N GLN A 135 6.13 -7.60 -1.94
CA GLN A 135 5.10 -8.11 -2.85
C GLN A 135 5.68 -9.03 -3.94
N LEU A 136 6.82 -8.67 -4.52
CA LEU A 136 7.55 -9.53 -5.45
C LEU A 136 7.96 -10.86 -4.78
N LEU A 137 8.46 -10.81 -3.54
CA LEU A 137 8.81 -12.02 -2.78
C LEU A 137 7.58 -12.87 -2.46
N ALA A 138 6.45 -12.26 -2.08
CA ALA A 138 5.19 -12.96 -1.87
C ALA A 138 4.69 -13.63 -3.16
N CYS A 139 4.83 -12.95 -4.30
CA CYS A 139 4.56 -13.50 -5.63
C CYS A 139 5.42 -14.74 -5.92
N ILE A 140 6.73 -14.60 -5.75
CA ILE A 140 7.70 -15.69 -5.97
C ILE A 140 7.37 -16.87 -5.06
N SER A 141 7.10 -16.63 -3.78
CA SER A 141 6.67 -17.66 -2.84
C SER A 141 5.41 -18.37 -3.32
N GLY A 142 4.34 -17.64 -3.69
CA GLY A 142 3.10 -18.23 -4.19
C GLY A 142 3.32 -19.13 -5.43
N LEU A 143 4.17 -18.69 -6.37
CA LEU A 143 4.53 -19.47 -7.55
C LEU A 143 5.36 -20.74 -7.20
N ILE A 144 6.31 -20.61 -6.27
CA ILE A 144 7.14 -21.73 -5.79
C ILE A 144 6.26 -22.75 -5.04
N LEU A 145 5.42 -22.29 -4.12
CA LEU A 145 4.52 -23.13 -3.32
C LEU A 145 3.55 -23.88 -4.25
N TYR A 146 2.92 -23.19 -5.20
CA TYR A 146 2.08 -23.84 -6.21
C TYR A 146 2.85 -24.93 -6.96
N SER A 147 4.05 -24.61 -7.46
CA SER A 147 4.89 -25.54 -8.22
C SER A 147 5.38 -26.73 -7.38
N SER A 148 5.62 -26.54 -6.08
CA SER A 148 6.04 -27.61 -5.17
C SER A 148 4.93 -28.60 -4.85
N ILE A 149 3.67 -28.15 -4.89
CA ILE A 149 2.48 -28.92 -4.49
C ILE A 149 1.86 -29.61 -5.71
N PHE A 150 1.76 -28.90 -6.83
CA PHE A 150 1.13 -29.33 -8.08
C PHE A 150 2.12 -29.59 -9.22
N GLY A 151 3.42 -29.71 -8.92
CA GLY A 151 4.45 -30.07 -9.91
C GLY A 151 4.24 -31.46 -10.52
N LYS A 152 5.05 -31.79 -11.54
CA LYS A 152 4.98 -33.07 -12.28
C LYS A 152 5.28 -34.31 -11.40
N ASP A 153 5.97 -34.13 -10.28
CA ASP A 153 6.37 -35.18 -9.35
C ASP A 153 5.53 -35.17 -8.05
N LYS A 154 5.87 -36.06 -7.11
CA LYS A 154 5.45 -35.94 -5.70
C LYS A 154 5.82 -34.56 -5.14
N ILE A 155 5.21 -34.18 -4.01
CA ILE A 155 5.46 -32.90 -3.31
C ILE A 155 6.96 -32.63 -3.18
N ASN A 156 7.42 -31.51 -3.72
CA ASN A 156 8.83 -31.12 -3.65
C ASN A 156 9.10 -30.36 -2.35
N ILE A 157 9.54 -31.08 -1.33
CA ILE A 157 9.77 -30.55 0.03
C ILE A 157 10.83 -29.43 0.03
N LYS A 158 11.87 -29.52 -0.81
CA LYS A 158 12.91 -28.48 -0.90
C LYS A 158 12.32 -27.16 -1.39
N LEU A 159 11.54 -27.20 -2.47
CA LEU A 159 10.85 -26.01 -2.97
C LEU A 159 9.80 -25.50 -1.99
N LEU A 160 9.07 -26.40 -1.31
CA LEU A 160 8.11 -26.02 -0.28
C LEU A 160 8.79 -25.21 0.84
N PHE A 161 9.92 -25.71 1.36
CA PHE A 161 10.71 -25.04 2.39
C PHE A 161 11.23 -23.67 1.93
N ILE A 162 11.76 -23.58 0.71
CA ILE A 162 12.19 -22.30 0.12
C ILE A 162 11.01 -21.33 0.02
N GLY A 163 9.85 -21.78 -0.45
CA GLY A 163 8.65 -20.95 -0.54
C GLY A 163 8.21 -20.40 0.82
N VAL A 164 8.27 -21.22 1.87
CA VAL A 164 7.99 -20.81 3.25
C VAL A 164 8.95 -19.73 3.73
N LEU A 165 10.27 -19.91 3.54
CA LEU A 165 11.27 -18.92 3.97
C LEU A 165 11.12 -17.59 3.23
N VAL A 166 10.89 -17.64 1.92
CA VAL A 166 10.65 -16.44 1.10
C VAL A 166 9.39 -15.70 1.57
N LEU A 167 8.32 -16.43 1.91
CA LEU A 167 7.12 -15.81 2.46
C LEU A 167 7.37 -15.21 3.85
N ALA A 168 8.07 -15.91 4.75
CA ALA A 168 8.38 -15.40 6.08
C ALA A 168 9.16 -14.07 6.00
N PHE A 169 10.12 -13.96 5.07
CA PHE A 169 10.85 -12.71 4.83
C PHE A 169 9.94 -11.62 4.24
N SER A 170 9.07 -11.94 3.29
CA SER A 170 8.06 -11.02 2.75
C SER A 170 7.14 -10.46 3.85
N LEU A 171 6.66 -11.31 4.76
CA LEU A 171 5.89 -10.88 5.94
C LEU A 171 6.71 -10.02 6.89
N GLY A 172 8.00 -10.31 7.03
CA GLY A 172 8.95 -9.49 7.77
C GLY A 172 9.15 -8.09 7.19
N ILE A 173 8.86 -7.88 5.90
CA ILE A 173 8.81 -6.54 5.30
C ILE A 173 7.45 -5.90 5.60
N TYR A 174 6.35 -6.59 5.27
CA TYR A 174 5.02 -6.05 5.49
C TYR A 174 3.99 -7.17 5.71
N GLN A 175 3.45 -7.24 6.93
CA GLN A 175 2.57 -8.32 7.37
C GLN A 175 1.28 -8.48 6.52
N SER A 176 0.77 -7.39 5.94
CA SER A 176 -0.45 -7.42 5.12
C SER A 176 -0.26 -8.16 3.79
N LEU A 177 0.97 -8.52 3.41
CA LEU A 177 1.25 -9.30 2.21
C LEU A 177 0.83 -10.78 2.32
N ILE A 178 0.38 -11.24 3.49
CA ILE A 178 -0.07 -12.63 3.72
C ILE A 178 -1.18 -13.09 2.76
N SER A 179 -2.04 -12.17 2.28
CA SER A 179 -3.09 -12.49 1.32
C SER A 179 -2.57 -12.70 -0.11
N PHE A 180 -1.44 -12.08 -0.46
CA PHE A 180 -0.86 -12.11 -1.80
C PHE A 180 -0.46 -13.51 -2.30
N PRO A 181 0.27 -14.37 -1.54
CA PRO A 181 0.57 -15.73 -2.01
C PRO A 181 -0.69 -16.59 -2.15
N VAL A 182 -1.75 -16.33 -1.37
CA VAL A 182 -3.04 -17.04 -1.48
C VAL A 182 -3.70 -16.71 -2.81
N ILE A 183 -3.73 -15.41 -3.17
CA ILE A 183 -4.23 -14.97 -4.48
C ILE A 183 -3.44 -15.64 -5.61
N VAL A 184 -2.11 -15.59 -5.57
CA VAL A 184 -1.26 -16.20 -6.60
C VAL A 184 -1.51 -17.70 -6.73
N PHE A 185 -1.62 -18.40 -5.60
CA PHE A 185 -1.92 -19.84 -5.59
C PHE A 185 -3.29 -20.14 -6.22
N LEU A 186 -4.33 -19.39 -5.87
CA LEU A 186 -5.67 -19.52 -6.45
C LEU A 186 -5.68 -19.21 -7.95
N MET A 187 -4.98 -18.15 -8.38
CA MET A 187 -4.84 -17.81 -9.81
C MET A 187 -4.21 -18.96 -10.60
N GLN A 188 -3.09 -19.51 -10.11
CA GLN A 188 -2.43 -20.65 -10.75
C GLN A 188 -3.34 -21.87 -10.78
N PHE A 189 -4.04 -22.14 -9.67
CA PHE A 189 -4.99 -23.24 -9.57
C PHE A 189 -6.12 -23.08 -10.60
N ILE A 190 -6.79 -21.93 -10.67
CA ILE A 190 -7.89 -21.68 -11.62
C ILE A 190 -7.42 -21.80 -13.08
N ALA A 191 -6.21 -21.31 -13.38
CA ALA A 191 -5.66 -21.30 -14.73
C ALA A 191 -5.18 -22.68 -15.21
N LYS A 192 -4.61 -23.51 -14.32
CA LYS A 192 -3.86 -24.73 -14.70
C LYS A 192 -4.41 -26.04 -14.16
N CYS A 193 -5.34 -26.01 -13.20
CA CYS A 193 -5.86 -27.23 -12.57
C CYS A 193 -6.50 -28.17 -13.61
N ASN A 194 -6.01 -29.42 -13.63
CA ASN A 194 -6.52 -30.53 -14.43
C ASN A 194 -7.26 -31.54 -13.53
N GLU A 195 -7.82 -32.61 -14.10
CA GLU A 195 -8.55 -33.65 -13.34
C GLU A 195 -7.72 -34.30 -12.22
N GLU A 196 -6.42 -34.48 -12.44
CA GLU A 196 -5.53 -35.07 -11.44
C GLU A 196 -5.32 -34.14 -10.23
N CYS A 197 -5.22 -32.83 -10.47
CA CYS A 197 -5.17 -31.81 -9.43
C CYS A 197 -6.43 -31.86 -8.55
N LYS A 198 -7.61 -32.11 -9.14
CA LYS A 198 -8.88 -32.20 -8.40
C LYS A 198 -8.88 -33.34 -7.38
N LYS A 199 -8.36 -34.51 -7.76
CA LYS A 199 -8.28 -35.69 -6.86
C LYS A 199 -7.43 -35.44 -5.61
N ARG A 200 -6.45 -34.53 -5.70
CA ARG A 200 -5.51 -34.23 -4.61
C ARG A 200 -5.84 -32.93 -3.87
N ILE A 201 -6.99 -32.31 -4.15
CA ILE A 201 -7.23 -30.92 -3.74
C ILE A 201 -7.13 -30.70 -2.24
N ILE A 202 -7.81 -31.52 -1.42
CA ILE A 202 -7.81 -31.37 0.04
C ILE A 202 -6.38 -31.41 0.54
N LYS A 203 -5.62 -32.44 0.13
CA LYS A 203 -4.20 -32.58 0.49
C LYS A 203 -3.38 -31.36 0.07
N CYS A 204 -3.54 -30.89 -1.16
CA CYS A 204 -2.78 -29.77 -1.70
C CYS A 204 -3.09 -28.45 -0.97
N PHE A 205 -4.37 -28.16 -0.72
CA PHE A 205 -4.78 -26.98 0.05
C PHE A 205 -4.35 -27.09 1.51
N SER A 206 -4.44 -28.26 2.15
CA SER A 206 -3.93 -28.46 3.51
C SER A 206 -2.43 -28.23 3.61
N ILE A 207 -1.63 -28.70 2.64
CA ILE A 207 -0.18 -28.44 2.61
C ILE A 207 0.09 -26.95 2.39
N PHE A 208 -0.65 -26.30 1.50
CA PHE A 208 -0.52 -24.86 1.30
C PHE A 208 -0.86 -24.07 2.57
N SER A 209 -1.96 -24.38 3.24
CA SER A 209 -2.34 -23.78 4.53
C SER A 209 -1.27 -24.01 5.60
N LEU A 210 -0.71 -25.23 5.69
CA LEU A 210 0.40 -25.52 6.61
C LEU A 210 1.64 -24.68 6.29
N ALA A 211 1.95 -24.46 5.01
CA ALA A 211 3.06 -23.60 4.60
C ALA A 211 2.85 -22.13 5.00
N ILE A 212 1.62 -21.60 4.85
CA ILE A 212 1.26 -20.25 5.32
C ILE A 212 1.41 -20.14 6.84
N ILE A 213 0.92 -21.13 7.59
CA ILE A 213 1.05 -21.18 9.06
C ILE A 213 2.51 -21.18 9.45
N LEU A 214 3.33 -22.06 8.86
CA LEU A 214 4.76 -22.16 9.16
C LEU A 214 5.51 -20.84 8.85
N ALA A 215 5.23 -20.20 7.71
CA ALA A 215 5.84 -18.92 7.37
C ALA A 215 5.46 -17.82 8.37
N THR A 216 4.19 -17.81 8.80
CA THR A 216 3.67 -16.87 9.80
C THR A 216 4.30 -17.12 11.18
N SER A 217 4.48 -18.38 11.57
CA SER A 217 5.18 -18.74 12.81
C SER A 217 6.63 -18.28 12.79
N ILE A 218 7.36 -18.50 11.69
CA ILE A 218 8.74 -18.01 11.54
C ILE A 218 8.78 -16.49 11.64
N TYR A 219 7.87 -15.79 10.97
CA TYR A 219 7.73 -14.34 11.07
C TYR A 219 7.57 -13.87 12.53
N TYR A 220 6.63 -14.45 13.30
CA TYR A 220 6.41 -14.04 14.68
C TYR A 220 7.56 -14.40 15.62
N ILE A 221 8.25 -15.52 15.39
CA ILE A 221 9.47 -15.86 16.11
C ILE A 221 10.54 -14.77 15.88
N MET A 222 10.72 -14.35 14.63
CA MET A 222 11.67 -13.28 14.30
C MET A 222 11.27 -11.93 14.91
N VAL A 223 9.98 -11.60 14.94
CA VAL A 223 9.49 -10.40 15.66
C VAL A 223 9.88 -10.47 17.14
N PHE A 224 9.55 -11.58 17.81
CA PHE A 224 9.88 -11.77 19.23
C PHE A 224 11.38 -11.64 19.50
N LEU A 225 12.21 -12.31 18.70
CA LEU A 225 13.67 -12.24 18.83
C LEU A 225 14.18 -10.82 18.61
N SER A 226 13.69 -10.13 17.58
CA SER A 226 14.11 -8.76 17.29
C SER A 226 13.71 -7.78 18.40
N HIS A 227 12.52 -7.92 19.00
CA HIS A 227 12.10 -7.09 20.13
C HIS A 227 12.99 -7.31 21.35
N ALA A 228 13.33 -8.57 21.63
CA ALA A 228 14.21 -8.92 22.74
C ALA A 228 15.65 -8.39 22.54
N ILE A 229 16.21 -8.50 21.32
CA ILE A 229 17.58 -8.05 21.01
C ILE A 229 17.70 -6.53 21.09
N PHE A 230 16.72 -5.80 20.55
CA PHE A 230 16.78 -4.34 20.44
C PHE A 230 16.08 -3.60 21.59
N ASN A 231 15.51 -4.33 22.55
CA ASN A 231 14.77 -3.80 23.69
C ASN A 231 13.67 -2.78 23.28
N VAL A 232 12.92 -3.12 22.24
CA VAL A 232 11.80 -2.30 21.73
C VAL A 232 10.47 -2.98 22.01
N THR A 233 9.40 -2.19 22.06
CA THR A 233 8.04 -2.70 22.26
C THR A 233 7.12 -2.29 21.11
N THR A 234 6.08 -3.09 20.86
CA THR A 234 5.06 -2.75 19.86
C THR A 234 4.33 -1.45 20.24
N PRO A 235 4.25 -0.47 19.32
CA PRO A 235 3.48 0.75 19.52
C PRO A 235 2.02 0.49 19.89
N ALA A 236 1.44 1.37 20.72
CA ALA A 236 0.08 1.22 21.25
C ALA A 236 -0.98 1.12 20.15
N TYR A 237 -0.84 1.90 19.07
CA TYR A 237 -1.82 1.90 17.98
C TYR A 237 -1.92 0.53 17.28
N LEU A 238 -0.81 -0.20 17.14
CA LEU A 238 -0.80 -1.56 16.58
C LEU A 238 -1.46 -2.58 17.51
N LYS A 239 -1.41 -2.38 18.83
CA LYS A 239 -2.14 -3.25 19.77
C LYS A 239 -3.65 -3.11 19.60
N GLY A 240 -4.12 -1.97 19.10
CA GLY A 240 -5.53 -1.68 18.85
C GLY A 240 -6.11 -2.28 17.56
N THR A 241 -5.29 -2.75 16.61
CA THR A 241 -5.77 -3.10 15.24
C THR A 241 -6.50 -4.44 15.14
N PHE A 242 -6.38 -5.33 16.13
CA PHE A 242 -7.10 -6.60 16.16
C PHE A 242 -8.35 -6.45 17.03
N HIS A 243 -9.53 -6.53 16.41
CA HIS A 243 -10.83 -6.29 17.05
C HIS A 243 -11.53 -7.58 17.49
N TRP A 244 -11.28 -8.69 16.81
CA TRP A 244 -11.77 -9.99 17.24
C TRP A 244 -11.37 -10.26 18.70
N LEU A 245 -12.26 -10.88 19.46
CA LEU A 245 -12.09 -11.19 20.89
C LEU A 245 -12.04 -9.96 21.82
N LYS A 246 -12.03 -8.72 21.31
CA LYS A 246 -12.08 -7.48 22.10
C LYS A 246 -13.42 -6.77 22.04
N GLU A 247 -14.12 -6.92 20.92
CA GLU A 247 -15.42 -6.30 20.65
C GLU A 247 -16.50 -7.36 20.40
N PRO A 248 -17.80 -7.01 20.52
CA PRO A 248 -18.89 -7.90 20.15
C PRO A 248 -18.76 -8.40 18.70
N VAL A 249 -19.02 -9.68 18.49
CA VAL A 249 -18.91 -10.34 17.17
C VAL A 249 -19.77 -9.65 16.12
N TYR A 250 -20.98 -9.22 16.50
CA TYR A 250 -21.88 -8.50 15.61
C TYR A 250 -21.29 -7.18 15.10
N GLU A 251 -20.73 -6.37 16.00
CA GLU A 251 -20.09 -5.09 15.64
C GLU A 251 -18.86 -5.30 14.75
N THR A 252 -18.06 -6.32 15.08
CA THR A 252 -16.87 -6.71 14.29
C THR A 252 -17.28 -7.12 12.86
N LEU A 253 -18.32 -7.95 12.74
CA LEU A 253 -18.86 -8.36 11.44
C LEU A 253 -19.47 -7.19 10.66
N GLN A 254 -20.14 -6.26 11.33
CA GLN A 254 -20.70 -5.06 10.70
C GLN A 254 -19.59 -4.21 10.09
N ARG A 255 -18.50 -3.93 10.83
CA ARG A 255 -17.34 -3.15 10.31
C ARG A 255 -16.66 -3.84 9.14
N VAL A 256 -16.43 -5.14 9.22
CA VAL A 256 -15.85 -5.91 8.11
C VAL A 256 -16.75 -5.85 6.88
N SER A 257 -18.06 -6.04 7.07
CA SER A 257 -19.04 -6.00 5.98
C SER A 257 -19.10 -4.61 5.35
N GLU A 258 -19.06 -3.54 6.16
CA GLU A 258 -19.03 -2.17 5.68
C GLU A 258 -17.81 -1.91 4.79
N VAL A 259 -16.60 -2.31 5.19
CA VAL A 259 -15.39 -2.15 4.37
C VAL A 259 -15.49 -2.97 3.07
N VAL A 260 -15.92 -4.23 3.14
CA VAL A 260 -16.04 -5.09 1.96
C VAL A 260 -17.09 -4.55 0.99
N ILE A 261 -18.28 -4.20 1.48
CA ILE A 261 -19.39 -3.69 0.67
C ILE A 261 -19.00 -2.34 0.07
N SER A 262 -18.56 -1.37 0.88
CA SER A 262 -18.17 -0.05 0.38
C SER A 262 -17.02 -0.13 -0.64
N THR A 263 -16.11 -1.09 -0.52
CA THR A 263 -15.06 -1.30 -1.52
C THR A 263 -15.64 -1.87 -2.82
N LEU A 264 -16.55 -2.84 -2.71
CA LEU A 264 -17.20 -3.47 -3.87
C LEU A 264 -18.23 -2.58 -4.56
N THR A 265 -18.80 -1.59 -3.87
CA THR A 265 -19.67 -0.54 -4.46
C THR A 265 -18.87 0.66 -4.97
N GLY A 266 -17.59 0.77 -4.59
CA GLY A 266 -16.68 1.81 -5.08
C GLY A 266 -16.68 3.09 -4.25
N ASP A 267 -17.21 3.04 -3.02
CA ASP A 267 -17.38 4.17 -2.11
C ASP A 267 -16.29 4.25 -1.02
N TYR A 268 -15.52 3.18 -0.81
CA TYR A 268 -14.58 3.09 0.32
C TYR A 268 -13.44 4.12 0.27
N TYR A 269 -12.82 4.29 -0.89
CA TYR A 269 -11.75 5.27 -1.11
C TYR A 269 -11.73 5.77 -2.54
N PHE A 270 -11.11 6.94 -2.76
CA PHE A 270 -10.98 7.54 -4.07
C PHE A 270 -10.19 6.62 -5.03
N GLY A 271 -10.80 6.22 -6.14
CA GLY A 271 -10.22 5.22 -7.04
C GLY A 271 -10.79 3.80 -6.87
N ALA A 272 -11.57 3.54 -5.82
CA ALA A 272 -12.32 2.31 -5.65
C ALA A 272 -13.45 2.16 -6.68
N SER A 273 -13.86 3.22 -7.37
CA SER A 273 -14.99 3.22 -8.30
C SER A 273 -14.82 2.31 -9.53
N ILE A 274 -13.60 1.82 -9.78
CA ILE A 274 -13.36 0.79 -10.81
C ILE A 274 -13.62 -0.65 -10.30
N ILE A 275 -13.59 -0.87 -8.99
CA ILE A 275 -13.74 -2.20 -8.37
C ILE A 275 -15.11 -2.85 -8.66
N PRO A 276 -16.26 -2.14 -8.68
CA PRO A 276 -17.55 -2.74 -9.01
C PRO A 276 -17.55 -3.49 -10.36
N PHE A 277 -16.74 -3.05 -11.32
CA PHE A 277 -16.63 -3.71 -12.63
C PHE A 277 -16.03 -5.12 -12.54
N MET A 278 -15.40 -5.50 -11.43
CA MET A 278 -14.92 -6.85 -11.16
C MET A 278 -16.06 -7.88 -11.14
N VAL A 279 -17.31 -7.46 -10.86
CA VAL A 279 -18.49 -8.35 -10.86
C VAL A 279 -18.70 -8.98 -12.24
N ALA A 280 -18.49 -8.24 -13.34
CA ALA A 280 -18.71 -8.74 -14.69
C ALA A 280 -17.86 -9.98 -15.05
N PRO A 281 -16.52 -9.97 -14.91
CA PRO A 281 -15.72 -11.16 -15.16
C PRO A 281 -16.00 -12.28 -14.13
N VAL A 282 -16.34 -11.97 -12.88
CA VAL A 282 -16.73 -13.00 -11.88
C VAL A 282 -17.99 -13.74 -12.32
N VAL A 283 -19.05 -13.01 -12.69
CA VAL A 283 -20.31 -13.59 -13.17
C VAL A 283 -20.07 -14.40 -14.45
N PHE A 284 -19.35 -13.83 -15.42
CA PHE A 284 -19.03 -14.53 -16.67
C PHE A 284 -18.25 -15.82 -16.42
N LEU A 285 -17.18 -15.77 -15.61
CA LEU A 285 -16.36 -16.95 -15.31
C LEU A 285 -17.15 -18.00 -14.55
N SER A 286 -17.98 -17.59 -13.58
CA SER A 286 -18.85 -18.49 -12.82
C SER A 286 -19.87 -19.18 -13.72
N TYR A 287 -20.57 -18.42 -14.56
CA TYR A 287 -21.53 -18.93 -15.53
C TYR A 287 -20.88 -19.88 -16.55
N SER A 288 -19.67 -19.55 -17.01
CA SER A 288 -18.91 -20.40 -17.94
C SER A 288 -18.60 -21.78 -17.36
N GLN A 289 -18.46 -21.93 -16.04
CA GLN A 289 -18.28 -23.24 -15.41
C GLN A 289 -19.58 -24.05 -15.44
N VAL A 290 -20.73 -23.42 -15.20
CA VAL A 290 -22.04 -24.11 -15.15
C VAL A 290 -22.44 -24.64 -16.54
N ILE A 291 -22.27 -23.84 -17.59
CA ILE A 291 -22.77 -24.18 -18.93
C ILE A 291 -21.86 -25.10 -19.73
N ASN A 292 -20.54 -25.00 -19.57
CA ASN A 292 -19.63 -25.85 -20.36
C ASN A 292 -19.60 -27.32 -19.88
N HIS A 293 -20.54 -27.74 -19.02
CA HIS A 293 -20.60 -29.05 -18.35
C HIS A 293 -19.33 -29.44 -17.57
N ASP A 294 -18.35 -28.53 -17.45
CA ASP A 294 -17.22 -28.60 -16.54
C ASP A 294 -17.77 -28.26 -15.15
N LYS A 295 -18.59 -29.18 -14.58
CA LYS A 295 -19.29 -29.11 -13.27
C LYS A 295 -18.31 -29.10 -12.09
N ASN A 296 -17.22 -28.36 -12.22
CA ASN A 296 -16.14 -28.30 -11.28
C ASN A 296 -16.46 -27.26 -10.20
N ILE A 297 -17.30 -27.64 -9.25
CA ILE A 297 -17.73 -26.79 -8.12
C ILE A 297 -16.53 -26.20 -7.36
N ILE A 298 -15.43 -26.94 -7.29
CA ILE A 298 -14.17 -26.50 -6.70
C ILE A 298 -13.60 -25.26 -7.38
N LYS A 299 -13.64 -25.22 -8.72
CA LYS A 299 -13.13 -24.09 -9.49
C LYS A 299 -14.03 -22.87 -9.37
N LEU A 300 -15.35 -23.08 -9.29
CA LEU A 300 -16.31 -22.03 -8.96
C LEU A 300 -16.01 -21.44 -7.56
N ILE A 301 -15.88 -22.29 -6.54
CA ILE A 301 -15.49 -21.86 -5.18
C ILE A 301 -14.18 -21.09 -5.24
N SER A 302 -13.17 -21.58 -5.97
CA SER A 302 -11.88 -20.90 -6.10
C SER A 302 -11.98 -19.52 -6.73
N ILE A 303 -12.86 -19.32 -7.73
CA ILE A 303 -13.11 -18.00 -8.35
C ILE A 303 -13.76 -17.06 -7.32
N LEU A 304 -14.75 -17.53 -6.57
CA LEU A 304 -15.41 -16.73 -5.53
C LEU A 304 -14.45 -16.39 -4.38
N THR A 305 -13.67 -17.36 -3.92
CA THR A 305 -12.62 -17.16 -2.91
C THR A 305 -11.56 -16.18 -3.40
N LEU A 306 -11.16 -16.26 -4.68
CA LEU A 306 -10.21 -15.32 -5.27
C LEU A 306 -10.77 -13.89 -5.23
N ALA A 307 -12.04 -13.68 -5.57
CA ALA A 307 -12.68 -12.36 -5.53
C ALA A 307 -12.71 -11.74 -4.13
N ILE A 308 -12.82 -12.56 -3.08
CA ILE A 308 -12.85 -12.12 -1.67
C ILE A 308 -11.44 -12.05 -1.04
N SER A 309 -10.46 -12.77 -1.58
CA SER A 309 -9.12 -12.87 -0.99
C SER A 309 -8.35 -11.56 -0.74
N PRO A 310 -8.54 -10.46 -1.52
CA PRO A 310 -7.96 -9.16 -1.16
C PRO A 310 -8.39 -8.64 0.22
N PHE A 311 -9.55 -9.06 0.72
CA PHE A 311 -10.11 -8.64 2.00
C PHE A 311 -9.66 -9.52 3.18
N PHE A 312 -8.87 -10.57 2.97
CA PHE A 312 -8.50 -11.50 4.05
C PHE A 312 -7.80 -10.84 5.24
N VAL A 313 -7.01 -9.79 5.00
CA VAL A 313 -6.37 -9.01 6.07
C VAL A 313 -7.42 -8.23 6.87
N VAL A 314 -8.35 -7.55 6.18
CA VAL A 314 -9.46 -6.82 6.80
C VAL A 314 -10.34 -7.77 7.62
N ILE A 315 -10.74 -8.89 7.03
CA ILE A 315 -11.52 -9.94 7.68
C ILE A 315 -10.78 -10.50 8.89
N GLY A 316 -9.48 -10.78 8.75
CA GLY A 316 -8.66 -11.35 9.83
C GLY A 316 -8.41 -10.40 10.99
N LEU A 317 -8.38 -9.09 10.75
CA LEU A 317 -8.22 -8.07 11.80
C LEU A 317 -9.56 -7.65 12.44
N GLY A 318 -10.66 -7.78 11.70
CA GLY A 318 -12.00 -7.48 12.21
C GLY A 318 -12.35 -6.00 12.25
N GLY A 319 -11.65 -5.15 11.51
CA GLY A 319 -11.85 -3.71 11.59
C GLY A 319 -11.45 -2.95 10.34
N ILE A 320 -11.75 -1.65 10.36
CA ILE A 320 -11.42 -0.71 9.30
C ILE A 320 -9.89 -0.55 9.25
N GLN A 321 -9.33 -0.66 8.04
CA GLN A 321 -7.90 -0.56 7.80
C GLN A 321 -7.65 0.38 6.62
N GLY A 322 -6.60 1.19 6.66
CA GLY A 322 -6.29 2.08 5.54
C GLY A 322 -6.21 1.31 4.21
N PRO A 323 -6.64 1.92 3.09
CA PRO A 323 -6.78 1.26 1.79
C PRO A 323 -5.54 0.49 1.36
N ARG A 324 -4.34 0.95 1.76
CA ARG A 324 -3.04 0.31 1.54
C ARG A 324 -2.95 -1.18 1.91
N VAL A 325 -3.83 -1.74 2.76
CA VAL A 325 -3.83 -3.19 3.06
C VAL A 325 -4.45 -4.04 1.95
N LEU A 326 -5.20 -3.45 1.02
CA LEU A 326 -5.94 -4.13 -0.05
C LEU A 326 -5.09 -4.39 -1.31
N LEU A 327 -3.78 -4.62 -1.14
CA LEU A 327 -2.82 -4.78 -2.25
C LEU A 327 -3.22 -5.87 -3.26
N GLY A 328 -3.90 -6.91 -2.77
CA GLY A 328 -4.40 -8.00 -3.59
C GLY A 328 -5.42 -7.61 -4.66
N LEU A 329 -6.08 -6.45 -4.53
CA LEU A 329 -7.10 -6.01 -5.49
C LEU A 329 -6.52 -5.85 -6.91
N SER A 330 -5.34 -5.26 -7.02
CA SER A 330 -4.67 -5.03 -8.32
C SER A 330 -4.51 -6.33 -9.11
N VAL A 331 -4.03 -7.38 -8.45
CA VAL A 331 -3.72 -8.67 -9.06
C VAL A 331 -4.98 -9.50 -9.32
N THR A 332 -5.94 -9.48 -8.38
CA THR A 332 -7.23 -10.15 -8.54
C THR A 332 -8.03 -9.55 -9.69
N PHE A 333 -8.12 -8.21 -9.75
CA PHE A 333 -8.80 -7.49 -10.82
C PHE A 333 -8.17 -7.78 -12.19
N ALA A 334 -6.84 -7.65 -12.29
CA ALA A 334 -6.10 -7.95 -13.51
C ALA A 334 -6.30 -9.41 -13.97
N PHE A 335 -6.26 -10.36 -13.03
CA PHE A 335 -6.46 -11.78 -13.34
C PHE A 335 -7.87 -12.06 -13.87
N LEU A 336 -8.90 -11.59 -13.17
CA LEU A 336 -10.29 -11.90 -13.52
C LEU A 336 -10.63 -11.41 -14.94
N PHE A 337 -10.22 -10.20 -15.29
CA PHE A 337 -10.42 -9.66 -16.62
C PHE A 337 -9.58 -10.38 -17.69
N ALA A 338 -8.28 -10.55 -17.47
CA ALA A 338 -7.42 -11.24 -18.44
C ALA A 338 -7.85 -12.70 -18.67
N PHE A 339 -8.25 -13.40 -17.61
CA PHE A 339 -8.70 -14.78 -17.67
C PHE A 339 -10.08 -14.91 -18.33
N ALA A 340 -11.01 -13.97 -18.09
CA ALA A 340 -12.28 -13.90 -18.78
C ALA A 340 -12.07 -13.77 -20.31
N ILE A 341 -11.20 -12.86 -20.75
CA ILE A 341 -10.86 -12.71 -22.18
C ILE A 341 -10.23 -13.98 -22.75
N GLU A 342 -9.33 -14.63 -22.02
CA GLU A 342 -8.72 -15.89 -22.47
C GLU A 342 -9.76 -16.99 -22.69
N LYS A 343 -10.80 -17.03 -21.85
CA LYS A 343 -11.91 -18.01 -21.91
C LYS A 343 -12.99 -17.72 -22.94
N LEU A 344 -13.02 -16.54 -23.54
CA LEU A 344 -13.95 -16.27 -24.64
C LEU A 344 -13.74 -17.22 -25.82
N LYS A 345 -14.82 -17.81 -26.34
CA LYS A 345 -14.82 -18.65 -27.54
C LYS A 345 -14.89 -17.77 -28.81
N THR A 346 -13.85 -16.97 -29.04
CA THR A 346 -13.73 -16.08 -30.20
C THR A 346 -12.31 -16.06 -30.75
N CYS A 347 -12.11 -15.47 -31.93
CA CYS A 347 -10.80 -15.41 -32.57
C CYS A 347 -9.82 -14.50 -31.82
N SER A 348 -8.52 -14.71 -32.04
CA SER A 348 -7.44 -13.97 -31.36
C SER A 348 -7.50 -12.46 -31.61
N LYS A 349 -7.96 -12.03 -32.80
CA LYS A 349 -8.11 -10.61 -33.15
C LYS A 349 -9.13 -9.92 -32.25
N VAL A 350 -10.31 -10.53 -32.04
CA VAL A 350 -11.34 -9.98 -31.15
C VAL A 350 -10.84 -9.92 -29.70
N LYS A 351 -10.16 -10.98 -29.22
CA LYS A 351 -9.55 -10.96 -27.88
C LYS A 351 -8.54 -9.82 -27.72
N SER A 352 -7.69 -9.60 -28.72
CA SER A 352 -6.71 -8.51 -28.71
C SER A 352 -7.37 -7.13 -28.70
N THR A 353 -8.43 -6.93 -29.50
CA THR A 353 -9.19 -5.68 -29.52
C THR A 353 -9.86 -5.40 -28.17
N LEU A 354 -10.53 -6.40 -27.59
CA LEU A 354 -11.16 -6.27 -26.27
C LEU A 354 -10.13 -6.01 -25.16
N SER A 355 -9.00 -6.74 -25.16
CA SER A 355 -7.89 -6.50 -24.24
C SER A 355 -7.41 -5.04 -24.32
N THR A 356 -7.22 -4.53 -25.54
CA THR A 356 -6.77 -3.14 -25.75
C THR A 356 -7.79 -2.14 -25.24
N LEU A 357 -9.08 -2.33 -25.54
CA LEU A 357 -10.16 -1.45 -25.08
C LEU A 357 -10.24 -1.39 -23.55
N ILE A 358 -10.24 -2.54 -22.88
CA ILE A 358 -10.28 -2.61 -21.42
C ILE A 358 -9.04 -1.94 -20.82
N CYS A 359 -7.85 -2.21 -21.37
CA CYS A 359 -6.62 -1.54 -20.94
C CYS A 359 -6.71 -0.02 -21.08
N THR A 360 -7.19 0.49 -22.21
CA THR A 360 -7.34 1.94 -22.41
C THR A 360 -8.27 2.57 -21.37
N ILE A 361 -9.41 1.94 -21.07
CA ILE A 361 -10.36 2.43 -20.05
C ILE A 361 -9.72 2.43 -18.67
N VAL A 362 -9.08 1.32 -18.27
CA VAL A 362 -8.42 1.19 -16.96
C VAL A 362 -7.29 2.19 -16.82
N VAL A 363 -6.43 2.33 -17.83
CA VAL A 363 -5.29 3.27 -17.80
C VAL A 363 -5.78 4.71 -17.76
N TYR A 364 -6.80 5.07 -18.55
CA TYR A 364 -7.37 6.42 -18.51
C TYR A 364 -7.95 6.76 -17.13
N TYR A 365 -8.78 5.87 -16.58
CA TYR A 365 -9.35 6.04 -15.24
C TYR A 365 -8.25 6.15 -14.18
N SER A 366 -7.27 5.25 -14.23
CA SER A 366 -6.23 5.17 -13.21
C SER A 366 -5.28 6.36 -13.30
N ALA A 367 -4.87 6.77 -14.50
CA ALA A 367 -4.06 7.96 -14.68
C ALA A 367 -4.79 9.21 -14.13
N SER A 368 -6.07 9.40 -14.45
CA SER A 368 -6.86 10.52 -13.91
C SER A 368 -6.91 10.51 -12.38
N THR A 369 -7.21 9.34 -11.80
CA THR A 369 -7.35 9.16 -10.34
C THR A 369 -6.03 9.36 -9.62
N VAL A 370 -4.98 8.66 -10.04
CA VAL A 370 -3.66 8.67 -9.39
C VAL A 370 -3.02 10.05 -9.50
N ASN A 371 -3.09 10.70 -10.67
CA ASN A 371 -2.54 12.05 -10.80
C ASN A 371 -3.32 13.06 -9.95
N MET A 372 -4.65 12.93 -9.79
CA MET A 372 -5.43 13.80 -8.90
C MET A 372 -5.02 13.66 -7.43
N LEU A 373 -4.78 12.43 -6.96
CA LEU A 373 -4.32 12.15 -5.60
C LEU A 373 -2.98 12.87 -5.31
N PHE A 374 -1.95 12.59 -6.10
CA PHE A 374 -0.62 13.20 -5.90
C PHE A 374 -0.58 14.70 -6.21
N TYR A 375 -1.45 15.18 -7.10
CA TYR A 375 -1.59 16.61 -7.33
C TYR A 375 -2.16 17.31 -6.08
N SER A 376 -3.12 16.68 -5.40
CA SER A 376 -3.68 17.23 -4.18
C SER A 376 -2.64 17.37 -3.05
N ASP A 377 -1.68 16.45 -2.92
CA ASP A 377 -0.55 16.59 -1.98
C ASP A 377 0.40 17.71 -2.37
N SER A 378 0.68 17.81 -3.67
CA SER A 378 1.56 18.87 -4.20
C SER A 378 1.02 20.25 -3.82
N MET A 379 -0.30 20.43 -3.93
CA MET A 379 -1.01 21.63 -3.53
C MET A 379 -1.09 21.82 -2.01
N ALA A 380 -1.31 20.74 -1.24
CA ALA A 380 -1.28 20.81 0.22
C ALA A 380 0.08 21.31 0.72
N ARG A 381 1.18 20.78 0.17
CA ARG A 381 2.54 21.23 0.47
C ARG A 381 2.76 22.70 0.12
N GLU A 382 2.27 23.18 -1.03
CA GLU A 382 2.38 24.60 -1.39
C GLU A 382 1.64 25.51 -0.40
N ILE A 383 0.43 25.12 0.01
CA ILE A 383 -0.35 25.82 1.04
C ILE A 383 0.42 25.84 2.36
N ASP A 384 0.90 24.68 2.81
CA ASP A 384 1.61 24.54 4.09
C ASP A 384 2.96 25.28 4.10
N SER A 385 3.66 25.30 2.96
CA SER A 385 4.89 26.09 2.80
C SER A 385 4.62 27.58 2.91
N ASN A 386 3.52 28.07 2.31
CA ASN A 386 3.10 29.46 2.42
C ASN A 386 2.76 29.81 3.88
N ILE A 387 1.97 28.97 4.56
CA ILE A 387 1.63 29.14 5.99
C ILE A 387 2.91 29.20 6.84
N THR A 388 3.81 28.24 6.66
CA THR A 388 5.10 28.18 7.38
C THR A 388 5.89 29.48 7.21
N ASN A 389 6.07 29.92 5.96
CA ASN A 389 6.84 31.13 5.67
C ASN A 389 6.19 32.40 6.26
N ARG A 390 4.86 32.48 6.26
CA ARG A 390 4.13 33.60 6.86
C ARG A 390 4.26 33.63 8.38
N ILE A 391 4.15 32.48 9.06
CA ILE A 391 4.34 32.38 10.51
C ILE A 391 5.77 32.79 10.88
N LEU A 392 6.78 32.26 10.19
CA LEU A 392 8.19 32.60 10.45
C LEU A 392 8.49 34.08 10.19
N SER A 393 7.93 34.66 9.12
CA SER A 393 8.07 36.09 8.83
C SER A 393 7.39 36.95 9.90
N GLN A 394 6.24 36.50 10.42
CA GLN A 394 5.55 37.19 11.51
C GLN A 394 6.33 37.11 12.83
N LEU A 395 6.94 35.95 13.13
CA LEU A 395 7.85 35.80 14.28
C LEU A 395 9.02 36.78 14.19
N GLN A 396 9.71 36.82 13.04
CA GLN A 396 10.86 37.71 12.84
C GLN A 396 10.48 39.19 12.87
N SER A 397 9.35 39.57 12.28
CA SER A 397 8.92 40.98 12.26
C SER A 397 8.44 41.47 13.62
N LYS A 398 7.74 40.63 14.39
CA LYS A 398 7.25 40.97 15.75
C LYS A 398 8.36 40.89 16.79
N TYR A 399 9.26 39.91 16.65
CA TYR A 399 10.35 39.64 17.56
C TYR A 399 11.66 39.61 16.77
N GLY A 400 12.23 40.78 16.48
CA GLY A 400 13.44 40.92 15.65
C GLY A 400 14.69 40.17 16.14
N ASN A 401 14.69 39.69 17.38
CA ASN A 401 15.76 38.85 17.95
C ASN A 401 15.47 37.34 17.83
N PHE A 402 14.34 36.93 17.25
CA PHE A 402 13.99 35.53 17.09
C PHE A 402 15.02 34.82 16.20
N ASN A 403 15.68 33.83 16.77
CA ASN A 403 16.59 32.94 16.08
C ASN A 403 15.98 31.54 16.02
N PRO A 404 15.52 31.09 14.84
CA PRO A 404 14.85 29.80 14.70
C PRO A 404 15.68 28.60 15.16
N SER A 405 17.02 28.70 15.16
CA SER A 405 17.92 27.59 15.53
C SER A 405 18.11 27.42 17.03
N THR A 406 17.89 28.48 17.82
CA THR A 406 18.10 28.47 19.28
C THR A 406 16.81 28.61 20.04
N ASP A 407 15.86 29.35 19.50
CA ASP A 407 14.64 29.70 20.21
C ASP A 407 13.62 28.56 20.15
N VAL A 408 12.81 28.49 21.19
CA VAL A 408 11.85 27.42 21.40
C VAL A 408 10.47 27.86 20.94
N VAL A 409 9.83 27.05 20.12
CA VAL A 409 8.49 27.29 19.59
C VAL A 409 7.49 26.25 20.10
N SER A 410 6.23 26.65 20.25
CA SER A 410 5.12 25.76 20.55
C SER A 410 3.93 26.09 19.66
N PHE A 411 3.48 25.14 18.86
CA PHE A 411 2.26 25.26 18.06
C PHE A 411 1.05 24.76 18.86
N ILE A 412 -0.05 25.50 18.83
CA ILE A 412 -1.28 25.18 19.58
C ILE A 412 -2.47 25.09 18.62
N GLY A 413 -3.14 23.94 18.65
CA GLY A 413 -4.36 23.68 17.87
C GLY A 413 -4.11 23.46 16.37
N ALA A 414 -5.19 23.21 15.65
CA ALA A 414 -5.18 22.98 14.21
C ALA A 414 -5.44 24.26 13.42
N TYR A 415 -4.71 24.49 12.33
CA TYR A 415 -5.08 25.52 11.36
C TYR A 415 -6.01 24.94 10.30
N PRO A 416 -7.25 25.45 10.13
CA PRO A 416 -8.14 24.96 9.09
C PRO A 416 -7.65 25.36 7.71
N THR A 417 -7.18 24.38 6.93
CA THR A 417 -6.77 24.59 5.54
C THR A 417 -7.84 24.14 4.56
N TYR A 418 -8.01 24.91 3.48
CA TYR A 418 -8.86 24.52 2.36
C TYR A 418 -8.02 24.10 1.16
N ASN A 419 -8.11 22.82 0.78
CA ASN A 419 -7.50 22.27 -0.43
C ASN A 419 -8.60 21.86 -1.43
N PRO A 420 -8.88 22.64 -2.49
CA PRO A 420 -9.96 22.34 -3.44
C PRO A 420 -9.70 21.09 -4.29
N TRP A 421 -8.46 20.60 -4.33
CA TRP A 421 -8.07 19.43 -5.10
C TRP A 421 -8.19 18.13 -4.30
N LYS A 422 -8.24 18.22 -2.97
CA LYS A 422 -8.50 17.06 -2.10
C LYS A 422 -9.88 16.48 -2.42
N LYS A 423 -9.94 15.17 -2.62
CA LYS A 423 -11.17 14.45 -2.93
C LYS A 423 -11.73 13.77 -1.68
N ASN A 424 -13.03 13.53 -1.68
CA ASN A 424 -13.64 12.74 -0.60
C ASN A 424 -13.06 11.33 -0.60
N ASN A 425 -12.92 10.75 0.59
CA ASN A 425 -12.39 9.40 0.81
C ASN A 425 -10.98 9.19 0.21
N SER A 426 -10.15 10.24 0.16
CA SER A 426 -8.77 10.16 -0.36
C SER A 426 -7.73 9.71 0.69
N ASP A 427 -8.13 9.10 1.81
CA ASP A 427 -7.22 8.77 2.92
C ASP A 427 -6.39 10.00 3.35
N THR A 428 -5.07 9.92 3.40
CA THR A 428 -4.17 11.04 3.78
C THR A 428 -3.88 12.02 2.65
N PHE A 429 -4.30 11.73 1.41
CA PHE A 429 -3.98 12.57 0.27
C PHE A 429 -4.60 13.96 0.38
N GLY A 430 -3.80 14.98 0.13
CA GLY A 430 -4.16 16.39 0.14
C GLY A 430 -4.38 16.98 1.52
N GLU A 431 -4.03 16.25 2.58
CA GLU A 431 -4.09 16.73 3.97
C GLU A 431 -2.99 17.75 4.27
N SER A 432 -3.33 18.75 5.09
CA SER A 432 -2.36 19.72 5.58
C SER A 432 -1.67 19.21 6.84
N MET A 433 -0.36 19.45 6.94
CA MET A 433 0.44 19.22 8.14
C MET A 433 -0.03 20.06 9.33
N PHE A 434 -0.67 21.21 9.08
CA PHE A 434 -1.20 22.11 10.12
C PHE A 434 -2.59 21.72 10.62
N SER A 435 -3.32 20.86 9.91
CA SER A 435 -4.65 20.41 10.32
C SER A 435 -4.70 18.94 10.74
N PHE A 436 -3.84 18.10 10.16
CA PHE A 436 -3.89 16.65 10.38
C PHE A 436 -3.61 16.29 11.85
N SER A 437 -4.30 15.27 12.35
CA SER A 437 -4.23 14.82 13.75
C SER A 437 -4.50 15.94 14.76
N GLY A 438 -5.32 16.92 14.40
CA GLY A 438 -5.63 18.06 15.26
C GLY A 438 -4.48 19.07 15.37
N GLY A 439 -3.60 19.14 14.36
CA GLY A 439 -2.45 20.05 14.36
C GLY A 439 -1.35 19.59 15.30
N ASP A 440 -0.89 18.33 15.16
CA ASP A 440 0.18 17.78 16.01
C ASP A 440 1.43 18.69 15.95
N PRO A 441 1.83 19.33 17.08
CA PRO A 441 2.94 20.28 17.08
C PRO A 441 4.27 19.64 16.69
N ARG A 442 4.43 18.33 16.90
CA ARG A 442 5.64 17.60 16.48
C ARG A 442 5.75 17.54 14.97
N ARG A 443 4.63 17.25 14.29
CA ARG A 443 4.53 17.22 12.84
C ARG A 443 4.75 18.60 12.24
N ILE A 444 4.04 19.61 12.75
CA ILE A 444 4.15 20.99 12.26
C ILE A 444 5.60 21.46 12.39
N THR A 445 6.25 21.20 13.51
CA THR A 445 7.64 21.62 13.73
C THR A 445 8.62 20.90 12.81
N LYS A 446 8.48 19.59 12.62
CA LYS A 446 9.32 18.83 11.68
C LYS A 446 9.11 19.29 10.25
N TYR A 447 7.86 19.47 9.83
CA TYR A 447 7.55 20.01 8.51
C TYR A 447 8.16 21.41 8.31
N ALA A 448 7.95 22.31 9.27
CA ALA A 448 8.50 23.66 9.21
C ALA A 448 10.03 23.66 9.14
N ALA A 449 10.70 22.79 9.91
CA ALA A 449 12.15 22.61 9.84
C ALA A 449 12.61 22.10 8.47
N MET A 450 11.87 21.14 7.89
CA MET A 450 12.16 20.59 6.57
C MET A 450 12.04 21.62 5.44
N ILE A 451 11.02 22.48 5.49
CA ILE A 451 10.80 23.53 4.48
C ILE A 451 11.75 24.72 4.65
N SER A 452 12.02 25.12 5.89
CA SER A 452 12.81 26.32 6.19
C SER A 452 14.33 26.09 6.15
N GLY A 453 14.77 24.83 6.26
CA GLY A 453 16.19 24.47 6.22
C GLY A 453 16.95 24.68 7.53
N PHE A 454 16.25 24.98 8.64
CA PHE A 454 16.83 25.06 9.98
C PHE A 454 16.05 24.21 10.99
N SER A 455 16.72 23.75 12.04
CA SER A 455 16.05 23.05 13.13
C SER A 455 15.23 24.02 13.96
N LEU A 456 13.98 23.66 14.27
CA LEU A 456 13.14 24.36 15.24
C LEU A 456 13.09 23.55 16.54
N ASN A 457 13.35 24.21 17.68
CA ASN A 457 13.26 23.57 18.98
C ASN A 457 11.80 23.56 19.45
N LEU A 458 11.24 22.36 19.65
CA LEU A 458 9.84 22.21 20.03
C LEU A 458 9.65 22.15 21.54
N HIS A 459 8.72 22.96 22.06
CA HIS A 459 8.07 22.77 23.35
C HIS A 459 6.67 22.19 23.16
N ILE A 460 6.34 21.18 23.96
CA ILE A 460 4.96 20.65 24.02
C ILE A 460 4.24 21.34 25.17
N ALA A 461 3.30 22.21 24.83
CA ALA A 461 2.51 22.93 25.82
C ALA A 461 1.78 21.97 26.78
N SER A 462 1.92 22.28 28.07
CA SER A 462 1.16 21.72 29.18
C SER A 462 -0.32 22.13 29.10
N ASN A 463 -1.17 21.48 29.90
CA ASN A 463 -2.59 21.83 29.95
C ASN A 463 -2.81 23.25 30.49
N ASP A 464 -2.04 23.68 31.48
CA ASP A 464 -2.16 25.02 32.05
C ASP A 464 -1.79 26.11 31.03
N GLU A 465 -0.69 25.91 30.29
CA GLU A 465 -0.31 26.79 29.18
C GLU A 465 -1.39 26.83 28.09
N LYS A 466 -2.01 25.68 27.75
CA LYS A 466 -3.11 25.65 26.79
C LYS A 466 -4.33 26.43 27.26
N GLU A 467 -4.70 26.35 28.54
CA GLU A 467 -5.80 27.12 29.11
C GLU A 467 -5.51 28.62 29.07
N GLU A 468 -4.29 29.03 29.41
CA GLU A 468 -3.87 30.44 29.33
C GLU A 468 -3.92 30.97 27.88
N LEU A 469 -3.51 30.14 26.92
CA LEU A 469 -3.48 30.49 25.50
C LEU A 469 -4.87 30.50 24.84
N LYS A 470 -5.93 29.99 25.48
CA LYS A 470 -7.31 30.07 24.93
C LYS A 470 -7.75 31.52 24.70
N LEU A 471 -7.29 32.45 25.54
CA LEU A 471 -7.66 33.86 25.48
C LEU A 471 -6.98 34.64 24.35
N ILE A 472 -5.94 34.06 23.74
CA ILE A 472 -5.22 34.66 22.62
C ILE A 472 -5.97 34.37 21.31
N PRO A 473 -6.05 35.31 20.35
CA PRO A 473 -6.63 35.03 19.04
C PRO A 473 -5.79 34.02 18.25
N SER A 474 -6.43 33.27 17.35
CA SER A 474 -5.74 32.31 16.48
C SER A 474 -5.09 33.01 15.27
N TRP A 475 -4.03 32.43 14.74
CA TRP A 475 -3.36 32.86 13.52
C TRP A 475 -4.37 32.88 12.36
N PRO A 476 -4.41 33.92 11.50
CA PRO A 476 -3.35 34.89 11.18
C PRO A 476 -3.37 36.23 11.95
N ASP A 477 -4.06 36.33 13.09
CA ASP A 477 -4.06 37.57 13.87
C ASP A 477 -2.64 37.98 14.31
N ALA A 478 -2.34 39.29 14.32
CA ALA A 478 -1.02 39.81 14.73
C ALA A 478 -0.66 39.44 16.19
N ASN A 479 -1.67 39.23 17.03
CA ASN A 479 -1.55 38.87 18.44
C ASN A 479 -1.60 37.36 18.69
N SER A 480 -1.71 36.53 17.64
CA SER A 480 -1.71 35.05 17.76
C SER A 480 -0.39 34.43 18.22
N ILE A 481 0.67 35.23 18.25
CA ILE A 481 1.99 34.84 18.72
C ILE A 481 2.30 35.61 20.00
N THR A 482 2.61 34.88 21.07
CA THR A 482 3.04 35.42 22.36
C THR A 482 4.32 34.76 22.84
N VAL A 483 5.01 35.40 23.79
CA VAL A 483 6.19 34.84 24.45
C VAL A 483 5.92 34.68 25.94
N MET A 484 6.04 33.47 26.44
CA MET A 484 5.94 33.15 27.87
C MET A 484 7.13 32.30 28.27
N ASN A 485 7.86 32.69 29.32
CA ASN A 485 9.04 31.97 29.80
C ASN A 485 10.12 31.69 28.72
N GLY A 486 10.28 32.60 27.75
CA GLY A 486 11.23 32.44 26.64
C GLY A 486 10.79 31.49 25.53
N ILE A 487 9.54 31.01 25.56
CA ILE A 487 8.95 30.14 24.54
C ILE A 487 7.99 30.96 23.67
N TYR A 488 8.12 30.82 22.37
CA TYR A 488 7.25 31.44 21.37
C TYR A 488 6.04 30.55 21.13
N PHE A 489 4.89 30.92 21.66
CA PHE A 489 3.63 30.21 21.44
C PHE A 489 2.92 30.76 20.22
N ILE A 490 2.64 29.89 19.25
CA ILE A 490 1.89 30.18 18.02
C ILE A 490 0.54 29.48 18.11
N LYS A 491 -0.53 30.25 18.35
CA LYS A 491 -1.89 29.70 18.35
C LYS A 491 -2.43 29.64 16.93
N LEU A 492 -2.71 28.43 16.45
CA LEU A 492 -3.24 28.16 15.11
C LEU A 492 -4.76 27.98 15.13
N GLY A 493 -5.29 27.43 16.22
CA GLY A 493 -6.69 27.11 16.41
C GLY A 493 -6.94 26.64 17.83
N ASP A 494 -8.15 26.12 18.06
CA ASP A 494 -8.54 25.49 19.33
C ASP A 494 -8.24 23.99 19.34
#